data_AF-A0A533RVA5-F1
#
_entry.id   AF-A0A533RVA5-F1
#
_cell.length_a   1.000
_cell.length_b   1.000
_cell.length_c   1.000
_cell.angle_alpha   90.00
_cell.angle_beta   90.00
_cell.angle_gamma   90.00
#
_symmetry.space_group_name_H-M   'P 1'
#
loop_
_entity.id
_entity.type
_entity.pdbx_description
1 polymer ?
#
loop_
_entity_poly.entity_id
_entity_poly.type
_entity_poly.pdbx_seq_one_letter_code
_entity_poly.pdbx_strand_id
1 'polypeptide(L)'
;MRRQGICCRVSLPGSARATGTFIFSQSFKGQGWGPVTGEKVLLICNSTTDMLRADRIMRLRGISFKPVPVPGELGSVCATALEISAAEAALIGELLRASKVGVATIAPAPQSPLTELLDKLNQRHLSFRFREVMEKVQAGETLDRDDIIALLRVDNAGDVEALFTAGDLMRKKVVGETVDVRACLEFSNYCRKNCLYCGLRRDNGKLMRYRMDAEEILAVAQKVHQAGIKTLILQSGEDPFYSAADICSVLEDIKSLTGMRITLSIGERTREEYRA
;
A
#
# COMPACT_ATOMS: atom_id res chain seq x y z
N MET A 1 27.95 23.30 6.25
CA MET A 1 27.24 23.53 7.53
C MET A 1 25.84 24.08 7.25
N ARG A 2 24.87 23.72 8.11
CA ARG A 2 23.40 23.94 8.04
C ARG A 2 22.61 22.96 7.17
N ARG A 3 22.37 21.79 7.75
CA ARG A 3 21.18 20.96 7.52
C ARG A 3 20.01 21.56 8.35
N GLN A 4 18.92 21.91 7.70
CA GLN A 4 17.58 22.13 8.27
C GLN A 4 16.64 21.64 7.15
N GLY A 5 15.62 20.83 7.34
CA GLY A 5 14.71 20.69 8.48
C GLY A 5 13.32 20.53 7.83
N ILE A 6 12.55 19.59 8.34
CA ILE A 6 11.19 19.19 7.91
C ILE A 6 10.30 20.41 7.57
N CYS A 7 9.56 20.36 6.46
CA CYS A 7 8.37 21.20 6.28
C CYS A 7 7.33 20.54 5.36
N CYS A 8 6.29 19.98 5.97
CA CYS A 8 5.00 19.75 5.34
C CYS A 8 4.42 21.09 4.89
N ARG A 9 4.05 21.24 3.61
CA ARG A 9 3.04 22.22 3.19
C ARG A 9 2.36 21.76 1.88
N VAL A 10 1.09 21.43 2.01
CA VAL A 10 0.14 21.19 0.90
C VAL A 10 -0.37 22.54 0.42
N SER A 11 -0.37 22.78 -0.90
CA SER A 11 -1.13 23.85 -1.56
C SER A 11 -1.30 23.51 -3.06
N LEU A 12 -2.54 23.36 -3.53
CA LEU A 12 -2.97 23.36 -4.95
C LEU A 12 -3.76 24.66 -5.20
N PRO A 13 -3.76 25.29 -6.41
CA PRO A 13 -4.74 24.91 -7.47
C PRO A 13 -4.40 25.27 -8.95
N GLY A 14 -5.21 24.74 -9.90
CA GLY A 14 -5.51 25.31 -11.25
C GLY A 14 -4.96 24.56 -12.49
N SER A 15 -5.75 23.69 -13.17
CA SER A 15 -6.53 23.87 -14.44
C SER A 15 -5.66 23.92 -15.74
N ALA A 16 -5.95 23.34 -16.92
CA ALA A 16 -7.06 22.60 -17.54
C ALA A 16 -6.57 21.81 -18.81
N ARG A 17 -7.30 20.72 -19.18
CA ARG A 17 -7.72 20.15 -20.50
C ARG A 17 -6.79 20.28 -21.75
N ALA A 18 -6.65 19.35 -22.72
CA ALA A 18 -7.51 18.27 -23.24
C ALA A 18 -6.76 17.35 -24.26
N THR A 19 -7.36 16.16 -24.48
CA THR A 19 -7.51 15.35 -25.72
C THR A 19 -6.31 14.71 -26.45
N GLY A 20 -6.40 13.39 -26.64
CA GLY A 20 -5.59 12.62 -27.60
C GLY A 20 -5.82 11.11 -27.50
N THR A 21 -6.86 10.63 -28.17
CA THR A 21 -7.25 9.22 -28.30
C THR A 21 -6.24 8.42 -29.13
N PHE A 22 -5.71 7.31 -28.62
CA PHE A 22 -5.30 6.17 -29.45
C PHE A 22 -5.66 4.86 -28.75
N ILE A 23 -6.44 4.07 -29.47
CA ILE A 23 -7.05 2.79 -29.10
C ILE A 23 -6.22 1.66 -29.74
N PHE A 24 -6.28 0.50 -29.09
CA PHE A 24 -5.84 -0.84 -29.47
C PHE A 24 -4.40 -1.20 -29.12
N SER A 25 -4.11 -2.36 -28.55
CA SER A 25 -4.88 -3.39 -27.86
C SER A 25 -3.81 -4.42 -27.48
N GLN A 26 -3.91 -5.02 -26.29
CA GLN A 26 -3.79 -6.47 -26.09
C GLN A 26 -4.10 -6.75 -24.62
N SER A 27 -5.36 -7.13 -24.43
CA SER A 27 -5.98 -7.85 -23.34
C SER A 27 -5.02 -8.60 -22.40
N PHE A 28 -4.75 -8.01 -21.23
CA PHE A 28 -4.65 -8.81 -20.00
C PHE A 28 -6.03 -8.82 -19.34
N LYS A 29 -6.90 -9.74 -19.77
CA LYS A 29 -7.99 -10.24 -18.93
C LYS A 29 -7.34 -11.03 -17.79
N GLY A 30 -6.78 -10.35 -16.81
CA GLY A 30 -6.44 -10.95 -15.54
C GLY A 30 -7.74 -11.30 -14.85
N GLN A 31 -8.05 -12.59 -14.82
CA GLN A 31 -9.24 -13.16 -14.18
C GLN A 31 -9.48 -12.50 -12.83
N GLY A 32 -10.66 -11.90 -12.65
CA GLY A 32 -11.18 -11.56 -11.34
C GLY A 32 -11.25 -12.85 -10.53
N TRP A 33 -10.40 -12.95 -9.51
CA TRP A 33 -10.37 -14.07 -8.60
C TRP A 33 -11.70 -14.07 -7.84
N GLY A 34 -12.48 -15.14 -8.04
CA GLY A 34 -13.85 -15.23 -7.55
C GLY A 34 -13.94 -15.05 -6.03
N PRO A 35 -15.08 -14.57 -5.51
CA PRO A 35 -15.27 -14.37 -4.08
C PRO A 35 -15.14 -15.69 -3.32
N VAL A 36 -14.52 -15.65 -2.13
CA VAL A 36 -14.54 -16.74 -1.16
C VAL A 36 -15.97 -16.92 -0.65
N THR A 37 -16.55 -18.12 -0.81
CA THR A 37 -17.92 -18.45 -0.41
C THR A 37 -17.94 -19.10 0.98
N GLY A 38 -18.73 -18.58 1.93
CA GLY A 38 -18.90 -19.12 3.28
C GLY A 38 -18.49 -18.16 4.40
N GLU A 39 -18.46 -18.65 5.64
CA GLU A 39 -17.88 -17.93 6.78
C GLU A 39 -16.39 -17.70 6.53
N LYS A 40 -15.86 -16.53 6.90
CA LYS A 40 -14.54 -16.07 6.49
C LYS A 40 -13.61 -15.91 7.67
N VAL A 41 -12.34 -16.24 7.47
CA VAL A 41 -11.27 -16.01 8.45
C VAL A 41 -10.09 -15.32 7.79
N LEU A 42 -9.31 -14.58 8.58
CA LEU A 42 -8.05 -13.96 8.19
C LEU A 42 -6.89 -14.85 8.60
N LEU A 43 -6.10 -15.26 7.63
CA LEU A 43 -4.80 -15.88 7.86
C LEU A 43 -3.72 -14.80 7.88
N ILE A 44 -3.06 -14.65 9.01
CA ILE A 44 -2.01 -13.65 9.24
C ILE A 44 -0.67 -14.39 9.31
N CYS A 45 0.28 -13.97 8.48
CA CYS A 45 1.63 -14.55 8.44
C CYS A 45 2.59 -13.80 9.37
N ASN A 46 3.68 -14.47 9.77
CA ASN A 46 4.71 -13.89 10.65
C ASN A 46 5.47 -12.71 10.01
N SER A 47 5.51 -12.68 8.67
CA SER A 47 6.20 -11.65 7.91
C SER A 47 5.53 -11.41 6.57
N THR A 48 5.82 -10.25 5.94
CA THR A 48 5.39 -9.98 4.55
C THR A 48 5.97 -11.02 3.59
N THR A 49 7.17 -11.52 3.84
CA THR A 49 7.79 -12.58 3.03
C THR A 49 6.99 -13.87 3.12
N ASP A 50 6.58 -14.28 4.32
CA ASP A 50 5.71 -15.45 4.51
C ASP A 50 4.34 -15.25 3.84
N MET A 51 3.76 -14.06 3.93
CA MET A 51 2.50 -13.72 3.26
C MET A 51 2.62 -13.86 1.73
N LEU A 52 3.69 -13.33 1.12
CA LEU A 52 3.92 -13.45 -0.32
C LEU A 52 4.19 -14.90 -0.76
N ARG A 53 4.85 -15.70 0.11
CA ARG A 53 5.04 -17.13 -0.13
C ARG A 53 3.71 -17.89 -0.04
N ALA A 54 2.88 -17.56 0.95
CA ALA A 54 1.54 -18.13 1.10
C ALA A 54 0.66 -17.82 -0.12
N ASP A 55 0.57 -16.54 -0.52
CA ASP A 55 -0.15 -16.10 -1.72
C ASP A 55 0.26 -16.92 -2.95
N ARG A 56 1.58 -17.06 -3.19
CA ARG A 56 2.11 -17.85 -4.31
C ARG A 56 1.69 -19.31 -4.23
N ILE A 57 1.86 -19.97 -3.09
CA ILE A 57 1.53 -21.40 -2.90
C ILE A 57 0.04 -21.62 -3.12
N MET A 58 -0.80 -20.76 -2.55
CA MET A 58 -2.25 -20.85 -2.66
C MET A 58 -2.70 -20.66 -4.11
N ARG A 59 -2.14 -19.68 -4.84
CA ARG A 59 -2.41 -19.49 -6.27
C ARG A 59 -2.02 -20.72 -7.10
N LEU A 60 -0.83 -21.29 -6.86
CA LEU A 60 -0.36 -22.48 -7.59
C LEU A 60 -1.23 -23.71 -7.34
N ARG A 61 -1.90 -23.77 -6.19
CA ARG A 61 -2.82 -24.85 -5.81
C ARG A 61 -4.28 -24.57 -6.17
N GLY A 62 -4.58 -23.43 -6.79
CA GLY A 62 -5.95 -23.04 -7.13
C GLY A 62 -6.83 -22.75 -5.92
N ILE A 63 -6.24 -22.45 -4.76
CA ILE A 63 -6.98 -22.12 -3.53
C ILE A 63 -7.52 -20.69 -3.66
N SER A 64 -8.81 -20.49 -3.36
CA SER A 64 -9.45 -19.18 -3.38
C SER A 64 -9.13 -18.38 -2.10
N PHE A 65 -8.71 -17.13 -2.27
CA PHE A 65 -8.46 -16.21 -1.17
C PHE A 65 -8.50 -14.75 -1.64
N LYS A 66 -8.67 -13.83 -0.69
CA LYS A 66 -8.64 -12.38 -0.94
C LYS A 66 -7.59 -11.71 -0.02
N PRO A 67 -6.57 -11.03 -0.56
CA PRO A 67 -5.69 -10.21 0.24
C PRO A 67 -6.46 -9.03 0.85
N VAL A 68 -6.37 -8.84 2.16
CA VAL A 68 -7.04 -7.72 2.88
C VAL A 68 -6.07 -7.08 3.89
N PRO A 69 -6.24 -5.80 4.25
CA PRO A 69 -5.46 -5.18 5.32
C PRO A 69 -5.66 -5.93 6.64
N VAL A 70 -4.58 -6.12 7.40
CA VAL A 70 -4.67 -6.66 8.77
C VAL A 70 -5.36 -5.63 9.67
N PRO A 71 -6.38 -6.02 10.45
CA PRO A 71 -6.98 -5.13 11.44
C PRO A 71 -5.94 -4.63 12.44
N GLY A 72 -6.03 -3.35 12.86
CA GLY A 72 -5.04 -2.75 13.77
C GLY A 72 -4.85 -3.49 15.10
N GLU A 73 -5.86 -4.25 15.54
CA GLU A 73 -5.82 -5.10 16.75
C GLU A 73 -4.98 -6.38 16.58
N LEU A 74 -4.74 -6.81 15.33
CA LEU A 74 -4.14 -8.10 15.00
C LEU A 74 -2.76 -7.99 14.33
N GLY A 75 -2.26 -6.78 14.06
CA GLY A 75 -0.95 -6.56 13.47
C GLY A 75 -0.69 -5.11 13.06
N SER A 76 0.42 -4.86 12.36
CA SER A 76 0.71 -3.51 11.84
C SER A 76 -0.25 -3.13 10.72
N VAL A 77 -0.68 -1.86 10.67
CA VAL A 77 -1.64 -1.28 9.72
C VAL A 77 -1.36 -1.62 8.26
N CYS A 78 -0.08 -1.81 7.92
CA CYS A 78 0.36 -2.07 6.54
C CYS A 78 0.64 -3.56 6.25
N ALA A 79 0.35 -4.46 7.18
CA ALA A 79 0.41 -5.89 6.92
C ALA A 79 -0.82 -6.34 6.14
N THR A 80 -0.66 -7.40 5.34
CA THR A 80 -1.73 -8.00 4.56
C THR A 80 -2.08 -9.37 5.14
N ALA A 81 -3.35 -9.60 5.43
CA ALA A 81 -3.90 -10.91 5.73
C ALA A 81 -4.43 -11.55 4.45
N LEU A 82 -4.57 -12.87 4.47
CA LEU A 82 -5.27 -13.62 3.44
C LEU A 82 -6.64 -14.02 3.98
N GLU A 83 -7.70 -13.39 3.48
CA GLU A 83 -9.08 -13.81 3.76
C GLU A 83 -9.37 -15.11 3.03
N ILE A 84 -9.72 -16.16 3.77
CA ILE A 84 -9.97 -17.51 3.29
C ILE A 84 -11.28 -18.07 3.84
N SER A 85 -11.76 -19.15 3.25
CA SER A 85 -12.95 -19.86 3.76
C SER A 85 -12.62 -20.48 5.12
N ALA A 86 -13.48 -20.25 6.12
CA ALA A 86 -13.37 -20.84 7.44
C ALA A 86 -13.33 -22.38 7.37
N ALA A 87 -14.07 -22.96 6.43
CA ALA A 87 -14.11 -24.41 6.21
C ALA A 87 -12.77 -24.99 5.74
N GLU A 88 -11.96 -24.19 5.04
CA GLU A 88 -10.67 -24.62 4.48
C GLU A 88 -9.47 -24.19 5.35
N ALA A 89 -9.71 -23.39 6.39
CA ALA A 89 -8.67 -22.73 7.16
C ALA A 89 -7.66 -23.69 7.82
N ALA A 90 -8.14 -24.81 8.37
CA ALA A 90 -7.28 -25.82 8.98
C ALA A 90 -6.34 -26.47 7.95
N LEU A 91 -6.89 -26.89 6.80
CA LEU A 91 -6.15 -27.51 5.70
C LEU A 91 -5.11 -26.55 5.11
N ILE A 92 -5.50 -25.29 4.87
CA ILE A 92 -4.61 -24.24 4.36
C ILE A 92 -3.48 -23.99 5.37
N GLY A 93 -3.80 -23.90 6.66
CA GLY A 93 -2.81 -23.73 7.72
C GLY A 93 -1.77 -24.85 7.75
N GLU A 94 -2.20 -26.11 7.60
CA GLU A 94 -1.29 -27.26 7.52
C GLU A 94 -0.43 -27.24 6.27
N LEU A 95 -1.01 -26.95 5.09
CA LEU A 95 -0.28 -26.82 3.83
C LEU A 95 0.85 -25.78 3.92
N LEU A 96 0.56 -24.61 4.50
CA LEU A 96 1.52 -23.52 4.65
C LEU A 96 2.63 -23.89 5.64
N ARG A 97 2.28 -24.51 6.78
CA ARG A 97 3.27 -25.03 7.75
C ARG A 97 4.19 -26.08 7.13
N ALA A 98 3.63 -27.05 6.39
CA ALA A 98 4.40 -28.06 5.66
C ALA A 98 5.34 -27.44 4.62
N SER A 99 4.94 -26.30 4.04
CA SER A 99 5.74 -25.53 3.09
C SER A 99 6.74 -24.56 3.75
N LYS A 100 6.92 -24.64 5.08
CA LYS A 100 7.78 -23.75 5.88
C LYS A 100 7.42 -22.27 5.72
N VAL A 101 6.12 -21.97 5.70
CA VAL A 101 5.59 -20.61 5.74
C VAL A 101 5.10 -20.34 7.17
N GLY A 102 5.60 -19.25 7.76
CA GLY A 102 5.24 -18.84 9.11
C GLY A 102 3.83 -18.25 9.18
N VAL A 103 2.90 -18.98 9.80
CA VAL A 103 1.54 -18.48 10.09
C VAL A 103 1.48 -18.05 11.56
N ALA A 104 1.19 -16.76 11.79
CA ALA A 104 1.12 -16.16 13.12
C ALA A 104 -0.20 -16.52 13.81
N THR A 105 -1.31 -16.30 13.11
CA THR A 105 -2.65 -16.58 13.64
C THR A 105 -3.67 -16.73 12.51
N ILE A 106 -4.77 -17.41 12.82
CA ILE A 106 -5.98 -17.42 12.01
C ILE A 106 -7.09 -16.85 12.90
N ALA A 107 -7.64 -15.71 12.51
CA ALA A 107 -8.64 -14.97 13.28
C ALA A 107 -9.95 -14.86 12.49
N PRO A 108 -11.11 -14.73 13.16
CA PRO A 108 -12.36 -14.43 12.47
C PRO A 108 -12.21 -13.18 11.58
N ALA A 109 -12.76 -13.22 10.37
CA ALA A 109 -12.78 -12.03 9.53
C ALA A 109 -13.65 -10.95 10.19
N PRO A 110 -13.19 -9.68 10.22
CA PRO A 110 -14.05 -8.59 10.66
C PRO A 110 -15.32 -8.62 9.83
N GLN A 111 -16.48 -8.61 10.49
CA GLN A 111 -17.74 -8.47 9.77
C GLN A 111 -17.73 -7.12 9.04
N SER A 112 -17.76 -7.21 7.71
CA SER A 112 -17.95 -6.10 6.78
C SER A 112 -19.44 -5.82 6.78
N PRO A 113 -19.93 -4.89 7.60
CA PRO A 113 -19.84 -3.50 7.19
C PRO A 113 -19.72 -2.43 8.30
N LEU A 114 -19.63 -1.17 7.88
CA LEU A 114 -20.08 -0.02 8.68
C LEU A 114 -21.61 -0.06 8.78
N THR A 115 -22.17 -0.99 9.55
CA THR A 115 -23.61 -1.30 9.63
C THR A 115 -24.50 -0.09 9.96
N GLU A 116 -23.91 0.96 10.52
CA GLU A 116 -24.55 2.20 10.94
C GLU A 116 -24.02 3.42 10.16
N LEU A 117 -23.45 3.22 8.96
CA LEU A 117 -22.85 4.31 8.19
C LEU A 117 -23.90 5.39 7.91
N LEU A 118 -25.01 5.02 7.28
CA LEU A 118 -26.06 5.97 6.89
C LEU A 118 -26.70 6.65 8.10
N ASP A 119 -26.75 5.98 9.25
CA ASP A 119 -27.23 6.58 10.51
C ASP A 119 -26.26 7.66 11.02
N LYS A 120 -24.95 7.43 10.85
CA LYS A 120 -23.89 8.37 11.24
C LYS A 120 -23.72 9.54 10.28
N LEU A 121 -24.15 9.41 9.02
CA LEU A 121 -24.01 10.44 7.98
C LEU A 121 -25.05 11.57 8.06
N ASN A 122 -25.88 11.64 9.11
CA ASN A 122 -26.86 12.71 9.39
C ASN A 122 -27.67 13.15 8.14
N GLN A 123 -28.73 12.40 7.86
CA GLN A 123 -29.43 12.21 6.59
C GLN A 123 -29.99 13.44 5.84
N ARG A 124 -29.80 14.68 6.30
CA ARG A 124 -30.68 15.79 5.91
C ARG A 124 -30.43 16.38 4.52
N HIS A 125 -29.29 16.14 3.87
CA HIS A 125 -28.98 16.72 2.55
C HIS A 125 -28.09 15.85 1.63
N LEU A 126 -28.22 14.51 1.67
CA LEU A 126 -27.46 13.66 0.75
C LEU A 126 -28.12 13.61 -0.63
N SER A 127 -27.34 13.74 -1.71
CA SER A 127 -27.88 13.54 -3.05
C SER A 127 -28.29 12.09 -3.25
N PHE A 128 -29.29 11.86 -4.11
CA PHE A 128 -29.80 10.51 -4.40
C PHE A 128 -28.67 9.56 -4.83
N ARG A 129 -27.84 10.00 -5.79
CA ARG A 129 -26.75 9.19 -6.31
C ARG A 129 -25.68 8.90 -5.25
N PHE A 130 -25.38 9.86 -4.38
CA PHE A 130 -24.42 9.64 -3.30
C PHE A 130 -24.94 8.63 -2.28
N ARG A 131 -26.22 8.72 -1.91
CA ARG A 131 -26.88 7.79 -1.00
C ARG A 131 -26.84 6.35 -1.53
N GLU A 132 -27.15 6.11 -2.80
CA GLU A 132 -27.07 4.77 -3.40
C GLU A 132 -25.66 4.17 -3.26
N VAL A 133 -24.62 4.98 -3.45
CA VAL A 133 -23.24 4.51 -3.29
C VAL A 133 -22.91 4.24 -1.81
N MET A 134 -23.39 5.07 -0.88
CA MET A 134 -23.20 4.83 0.56
C MET A 134 -23.94 3.58 1.05
N GLU A 135 -25.09 3.23 0.47
CA GLU A 135 -25.79 1.97 0.73
C GLU A 135 -24.93 0.77 0.32
N LYS A 136 -24.29 0.82 -0.86
CA LYS A 136 -23.32 -0.21 -1.29
C LYS A 136 -22.12 -0.30 -0.34
N VAL A 137 -21.57 0.84 0.10
CA VAL A 137 -20.46 0.87 1.07
C VAL A 137 -20.89 0.24 2.41
N GLN A 138 -22.08 0.58 2.89
CA GLN A 138 -22.69 0.00 4.08
C GLN A 138 -23.05 -1.49 3.90
N ALA A 139 -23.25 -1.99 2.69
CA ALA A 139 -23.43 -3.41 2.43
C ALA A 139 -22.08 -4.16 2.28
N GLY A 140 -20.95 -3.44 2.24
CA GLY A 140 -19.63 -4.02 1.97
C GLY A 140 -19.46 -4.46 0.51
N GLU A 141 -20.27 -3.92 -0.40
CA GLU A 141 -20.21 -4.22 -1.82
C GLU A 141 -18.99 -3.56 -2.48
N THR A 142 -18.50 -4.19 -3.56
CA THR A 142 -17.42 -3.60 -4.36
C THR A 142 -18.01 -2.51 -5.25
N LEU A 143 -17.50 -1.29 -5.12
CA LEU A 143 -17.93 -0.17 -5.95
C LEU A 143 -17.47 -0.37 -7.40
N ASP A 144 -18.39 -0.10 -8.33
CA ASP A 144 -18.07 -0.10 -9.75
C ASP A 144 -17.48 1.25 -10.21
N ARG A 145 -17.17 1.35 -11.50
CA ARG A 145 -16.61 2.56 -12.10
C ARG A 145 -17.53 3.78 -11.94
N ASP A 146 -18.83 3.60 -12.09
CA ASP A 146 -19.80 4.70 -12.09
C ASP A 146 -20.11 5.15 -10.66
N ASP A 147 -20.05 4.24 -9.69
CA ASP A 147 -20.04 4.57 -8.26
C ASP A 147 -18.83 5.44 -7.90
N ILE A 148 -17.62 5.05 -8.33
CA ILE A 148 -16.39 5.82 -8.05
C ILE A 148 -16.46 7.21 -8.72
N ILE A 149 -16.94 7.28 -9.96
CA ILE A 149 -17.11 8.57 -10.65
C ILE A 149 -18.11 9.45 -9.91
N ALA A 150 -19.20 8.88 -9.38
CA ALA A 150 -20.16 9.63 -8.58
C ALA A 150 -19.51 10.23 -7.34
N LEU A 151 -18.72 9.47 -6.59
CA LEU A 151 -18.00 9.97 -5.40
C LEU A 151 -17.00 11.07 -5.74
N LEU A 152 -16.25 10.94 -6.84
CA LEU A 152 -15.28 11.95 -7.28
C LEU A 152 -15.92 13.24 -7.82
N ARG A 153 -17.21 13.19 -8.19
CA ARG A 153 -17.97 14.34 -8.72
C ARG A 153 -18.76 15.09 -7.66
N VAL A 154 -18.79 14.59 -6.43
CA VAL A 154 -19.44 15.26 -5.31
C VAL A 154 -18.91 16.69 -5.17
N ASP A 155 -19.82 17.66 -5.17
CA ASP A 155 -19.52 19.09 -5.12
C ASP A 155 -20.33 19.85 -4.07
N ASN A 156 -21.49 19.33 -3.66
CA ASN A 156 -22.29 19.90 -2.60
C ASN A 156 -21.69 19.59 -1.21
N ALA A 157 -21.76 20.57 -0.31
CA ALA A 157 -21.10 20.50 1.00
C ALA A 157 -21.55 19.30 1.86
N GLY A 158 -22.83 18.91 1.77
CA GLY A 158 -23.37 17.79 2.54
C GLY A 158 -22.77 16.45 2.15
N ASP A 159 -22.74 16.14 0.86
CA ASP A 159 -22.12 14.92 0.35
C ASP A 159 -20.59 14.93 0.56
N VAL A 160 -19.91 16.09 0.46
CA VAL A 160 -18.46 16.20 0.73
C VAL A 160 -18.16 15.85 2.19
N GLU A 161 -18.89 16.43 3.13
CA GLU A 161 -18.74 16.13 4.56
C GLU A 161 -19.03 14.67 4.86
N ALA A 162 -20.10 14.13 4.25
CA ALA A 162 -20.46 12.73 4.40
C ALA A 162 -19.39 11.78 3.82
N LEU A 163 -18.76 12.14 2.69
CA LEU A 163 -17.68 11.37 2.08
C LEU A 163 -16.45 11.31 3.00
N PHE A 164 -16.05 12.44 3.59
CA PHE A 164 -14.94 12.47 4.54
C PHE A 164 -15.27 11.68 5.81
N THR A 165 -16.49 11.82 6.33
CA THR A 165 -16.96 11.06 7.50
C THR A 165 -16.97 9.56 7.24
N ALA A 166 -17.49 9.13 6.09
CA ALA A 166 -17.49 7.73 5.68
C ALA A 166 -16.06 7.18 5.56
N GLY A 167 -15.15 7.93 4.93
CA GLY A 167 -13.74 7.58 4.81
C GLY A 167 -13.06 7.44 6.17
N ASP A 168 -13.33 8.35 7.11
CA ASP A 168 -12.76 8.32 8.45
C ASP A 168 -13.29 7.14 9.29
N LEU A 169 -14.61 6.89 9.24
CA LEU A 169 -15.23 5.73 9.87
C LEU A 169 -14.67 4.42 9.32
N MET A 170 -14.50 4.32 8.00
CA MET A 170 -13.90 3.14 7.37
C MET A 170 -12.45 2.96 7.80
N ARG A 171 -11.64 4.02 7.76
CA ARG A 171 -10.25 4.02 8.24
C ARG A 171 -10.18 3.57 9.70
N LYS A 172 -11.01 4.13 10.59
CA LYS A 172 -11.08 3.72 12.00
C LYS A 172 -11.47 2.25 12.18
N LYS A 173 -12.46 1.78 11.42
CA LYS A 173 -12.92 0.40 11.49
C LYS A 173 -11.86 -0.60 11.01
N VAL A 174 -11.14 -0.26 9.94
CA VAL A 174 -10.15 -1.18 9.32
C VAL A 174 -8.80 -1.11 10.05
N VAL A 175 -8.29 0.09 10.31
CA VAL A 175 -6.91 0.28 10.81
C VAL A 175 -6.82 0.87 12.21
N GLY A 176 -7.95 1.18 12.86
CA GLY A 176 -7.97 1.72 14.22
C GLY A 176 -7.47 3.18 14.30
N GLU A 177 -6.97 3.54 15.49
CA GLU A 177 -6.42 4.87 15.82
C GLU A 177 -4.89 4.93 15.67
N THR A 178 -4.28 3.90 15.10
CA THR A 178 -2.82 3.82 14.96
C THR A 178 -2.31 4.55 13.72
N VAL A 179 -1.19 5.26 13.89
CA VAL A 179 -0.47 5.93 12.79
C VAL A 179 0.91 5.30 12.65
N ASP A 180 1.16 4.62 11.53
CA ASP A 180 2.46 4.00 11.22
C ASP A 180 3.42 5.04 10.62
N VAL A 181 4.45 5.41 11.39
CA VAL A 181 5.50 6.36 10.94
C VAL A 181 6.61 5.62 10.21
N ARG A 182 7.04 6.16 9.07
CA ARG A 182 8.14 5.64 8.24
C ARG A 182 9.13 6.75 7.92
N ALA A 183 10.42 6.49 8.06
CA ALA A 183 11.44 7.41 7.61
C ALA A 183 11.70 7.22 6.12
N CYS A 184 11.84 8.30 5.35
CA CYS A 184 12.27 8.26 3.96
C CYS A 184 13.72 8.74 3.86
N LEU A 185 14.59 7.91 3.30
CA LEU A 185 15.99 8.22 3.02
C LEU A 185 16.15 8.26 1.51
N GLU A 186 16.41 9.46 1.00
CA GLU A 186 16.67 9.71 -0.42
C GLU A 186 18.19 9.60 -0.67
N PHE A 187 18.66 8.46 -1.20
CA PHE A 187 20.09 8.17 -1.30
C PHE A 187 20.73 8.58 -2.63
N SER A 188 19.91 8.87 -3.65
CA SER A 188 20.39 9.43 -4.91
C SER A 188 19.29 10.24 -5.58
N ASN A 189 19.67 11.39 -6.14
CA ASN A 189 18.79 12.22 -6.95
C ASN A 189 19.13 12.17 -8.45
N TYR A 190 20.03 11.28 -8.88
CA TYR A 190 20.22 10.95 -10.28
C TYR A 190 19.03 10.15 -10.80
N CYS A 191 18.65 10.38 -12.06
CA CYS A 191 17.53 9.66 -12.67
C CYS A 191 17.71 9.60 -14.18
N ARG A 192 17.54 8.42 -14.78
CA ARG A 192 17.56 8.23 -16.24
C ARG A 192 16.25 8.65 -16.92
N LYS A 193 15.15 8.72 -16.17
CA LYS A 193 13.82 9.08 -16.68
C LYS A 193 13.67 10.60 -16.86
N ASN A 194 12.63 10.99 -17.59
CA ASN A 194 12.39 12.40 -17.93
C ASN A 194 10.95 12.84 -17.68
N CYS A 195 10.38 12.40 -16.56
CA CYS A 195 8.98 12.66 -16.21
C CYS A 195 8.71 14.18 -16.17
N LEU A 196 7.65 14.63 -16.86
CA LEU A 196 7.35 16.06 -17.06
C LEU A 196 7.06 16.82 -15.76
N TYR A 197 6.56 16.12 -14.74
CA TYR A 197 6.24 16.68 -13.42
C TYR A 197 7.41 16.64 -12.44
N CYS A 198 8.50 15.93 -12.76
CA CYS A 198 9.51 15.58 -11.77
C CYS A 198 10.73 16.51 -11.84
N GLY A 199 11.08 17.13 -10.71
CA GLY A 199 12.31 17.94 -10.59
C GLY A 199 13.61 17.14 -10.77
N LEU A 200 13.59 15.83 -10.55
CA LEU A 200 14.74 14.93 -10.74
C LEU A 200 14.95 14.50 -12.19
N ARG A 201 14.07 14.89 -13.12
CA ARG A 201 14.16 14.53 -14.53
C ARG A 201 15.57 14.78 -15.09
N ARG A 202 16.07 13.88 -15.94
CA ARG A 202 17.46 13.92 -16.43
C ARG A 202 17.86 15.25 -17.09
N ASP A 203 16.92 15.91 -17.78
CA ASP A 203 17.19 17.16 -18.51
C ASP A 203 17.24 18.39 -17.58
N ASN A 204 16.92 18.24 -16.29
CA ASN A 204 17.06 19.35 -15.34
C ASN A 204 18.54 19.54 -14.97
N GLY A 205 19.24 20.35 -15.77
CA GLY A 205 20.65 20.72 -15.56
C GLY A 205 20.89 21.73 -14.44
N LYS A 206 19.83 22.31 -13.84
CA LYS A 206 19.95 23.23 -12.70
C LYS A 206 20.06 22.50 -11.35
N LEU A 207 19.78 21.20 -11.34
CA LEU A 207 19.80 20.41 -10.11
C LEU A 207 21.21 19.90 -9.83
N MET A 208 21.75 20.23 -8.66
CA MET A 208 22.98 19.62 -8.15
C MET A 208 22.73 18.15 -7.85
N ARG A 209 23.46 17.26 -8.52
CA ARG A 209 23.28 15.82 -8.40
C ARG A 209 24.17 15.24 -7.31
N TYR A 210 23.65 14.28 -6.55
CA TYR A 210 24.38 13.60 -5.48
C TYR A 210 24.04 12.10 -5.45
N ARG A 211 24.97 11.35 -4.86
CA ARG A 211 24.86 9.94 -4.49
C ARG A 211 25.44 9.80 -3.09
N MET A 212 24.75 9.06 -2.23
CA MET A 212 25.31 8.66 -0.94
C MET A 212 26.13 7.37 -1.12
N ASP A 213 27.23 7.25 -0.41
CA ASP A 213 27.92 5.96 -0.29
C ASP A 213 27.19 5.03 0.71
N ALA A 214 27.61 3.77 0.76
CA ALA A 214 26.96 2.76 1.60
C ALA A 214 27.08 3.12 3.10
N GLU A 215 28.24 3.62 3.51
CA GLU A 215 28.53 4.04 4.87
C GLU A 215 27.61 5.19 5.32
N GLU A 216 27.38 6.18 4.44
CA GLU A 216 26.44 7.28 4.67
C GLU A 216 25.00 6.77 4.81
N ILE A 217 24.58 5.83 3.97
CA ILE A 217 23.24 5.22 4.05
C ILE A 217 23.07 4.50 5.39
N LEU A 218 24.04 3.68 5.78
CA LEU A 218 24.02 2.93 7.04
C LEU A 218 24.03 3.86 8.26
N ALA A 219 24.82 4.93 8.23
CA ALA A 219 24.85 5.92 9.30
C ALA A 219 23.50 6.62 9.48
N VAL A 220 22.76 6.91 8.40
CA VAL A 220 21.41 7.46 8.49
C VAL A 220 20.41 6.41 8.97
N ALA A 221 20.48 5.18 8.47
CA ALA A 221 19.63 4.08 8.93
C ALA A 221 19.76 3.83 10.45
N GLN A 222 20.99 3.86 10.97
CA GLN A 222 21.25 3.73 12.40
C GLN A 222 20.62 4.88 13.21
N LYS A 223 20.71 6.13 12.72
CA LYS A 223 20.07 7.29 13.38
C LYS A 223 18.54 7.18 13.38
N VAL A 224 17.96 6.72 12.28
CA VAL A 224 16.51 6.46 12.17
C VAL A 224 16.08 5.40 13.18
N HIS A 225 16.85 4.32 13.30
CA HIS A 225 16.59 3.26 14.28
C HIS A 225 16.69 3.77 15.72
N GLN A 226 17.74 4.54 16.05
CA GLN A 226 17.92 5.17 17.36
C GLN A 226 16.78 6.15 17.71
N ALA A 227 16.14 6.76 16.71
CA ALA A 227 14.96 7.60 16.89
C ALA A 227 13.66 6.79 17.15
N GLY A 228 13.74 5.46 17.23
CA GLY A 228 12.59 4.58 17.50
C GLY A 228 11.71 4.28 16.29
N ILE A 229 12.11 4.71 15.09
CA ILE A 229 11.37 4.44 13.85
C ILE A 229 11.65 3.00 13.41
N LYS A 230 10.58 2.24 13.12
CA LYS A 230 10.66 0.81 12.82
C LYS A 230 10.76 0.48 11.33
N THR A 231 10.51 1.46 10.46
CA THR A 231 10.44 1.27 9.01
C THR A 231 11.21 2.36 8.28
N LEU A 232 12.11 1.94 7.40
CA LEU A 232 12.90 2.81 6.52
C LEU A 232 12.46 2.62 5.07
N ILE A 233 12.20 3.71 4.36
CA ILE A 233 11.97 3.75 2.92
C ILE A 233 13.27 4.22 2.28
N LEU A 234 13.88 3.38 1.44
CA LEU A 234 14.99 3.78 0.59
C LEU A 234 14.42 4.26 -0.74
N GLN A 235 14.64 5.53 -1.05
CA GLN A 235 14.12 6.17 -2.24
C GLN A 235 15.25 6.77 -3.07
N SER A 236 15.12 6.70 -4.39
CA SER A 236 16.00 7.41 -5.30
C SER A 236 15.28 7.73 -6.61
N GLY A 237 15.91 8.54 -7.46
CA GLY A 237 15.61 8.47 -8.88
C GLY A 237 16.01 7.10 -9.47
N GLU A 238 15.68 6.86 -10.74
CA GLU A 238 16.14 5.65 -11.44
C GLU A 238 17.62 5.80 -11.83
N ASP A 239 18.50 5.53 -10.88
CA ASP A 239 19.95 5.67 -11.01
C ASP A 239 20.63 4.32 -11.33
N PRO A 240 21.15 4.11 -12.55
CA PRO A 240 21.84 2.87 -12.95
C PRO A 240 23.18 2.65 -12.25
N PHE A 241 23.70 3.63 -11.51
CA PHE A 241 24.96 3.48 -10.78
C PHE A 241 24.90 2.38 -9.72
N TYR A 242 23.75 2.24 -9.06
CA TYR A 242 23.54 1.16 -8.08
C TYR A 242 23.01 -0.07 -8.79
N SER A 243 23.86 -1.10 -8.85
CA SER A 243 23.48 -2.43 -9.31
C SER A 243 22.55 -3.11 -8.31
N ALA A 244 21.92 -4.22 -8.73
CA ALA A 244 21.12 -5.05 -7.83
C ALA A 244 21.94 -5.50 -6.62
N ALA A 245 23.20 -5.92 -6.85
CA ALA A 245 24.09 -6.39 -5.82
C ALA A 245 24.41 -5.31 -4.79
N ASP A 246 24.66 -4.07 -5.24
CA ASP A 246 24.91 -2.93 -4.34
C ASP A 246 23.69 -2.66 -3.45
N ILE A 247 22.49 -2.64 -4.03
CA ILE A 247 21.26 -2.42 -3.28
C ILE A 247 21.01 -3.57 -2.29
N CYS A 248 21.17 -4.83 -2.71
CA CYS A 248 21.00 -5.99 -1.82
C CYS A 248 21.99 -5.96 -0.65
N SER A 249 23.27 -5.64 -0.89
CA SER A 249 24.27 -5.49 0.17
C SER A 249 23.84 -4.45 1.21
N VAL A 250 23.44 -3.26 0.75
CA VAL A 250 22.96 -2.20 1.66
C VAL A 250 21.72 -2.64 2.44
N LEU A 251 20.79 -3.37 1.82
CA LEU A 251 19.61 -3.89 2.51
C LEU A 251 19.95 -4.92 3.60
N GLU A 252 20.88 -5.83 3.31
CA GLU A 252 21.35 -6.85 4.26
C GLU A 252 22.06 -6.19 5.44
N ASP A 253 22.91 -5.20 5.18
CA ASP A 253 23.62 -4.45 6.21
C ASP A 253 22.66 -3.66 7.10
N ILE A 254 21.69 -2.95 6.52
CA ILE A 254 20.67 -2.22 7.30
C ILE A 254 19.87 -3.18 8.19
N LYS A 255 19.44 -4.32 7.63
CA LYS A 255 18.67 -5.33 8.39
C LYS A 255 19.49 -5.92 9.52
N SER A 256 20.75 -6.28 9.25
CA SER A 256 21.65 -6.84 10.26
C SER A 256 21.94 -5.84 11.38
N LEU A 257 22.11 -4.56 11.03
CA LEU A 257 22.43 -3.51 11.98
C LEU A 257 21.23 -3.07 12.84
N THR A 258 20.02 -3.05 12.26
CA THR A 258 18.87 -2.35 12.88
C THR A 258 17.62 -3.19 13.07
N GLY A 259 17.50 -4.33 12.39
CA GLY A 259 16.27 -5.13 12.35
C GLY A 259 15.05 -4.39 11.78
N MET A 260 15.21 -3.19 11.19
CA MET A 260 14.10 -2.42 10.65
C MET A 260 13.46 -3.08 9.44
N ARG A 261 12.17 -2.80 9.24
CA ARG A 261 11.50 -3.09 7.97
C ARG A 261 11.99 -2.12 6.90
N ILE A 262 12.19 -2.61 5.68
CA ILE A 262 12.67 -1.77 4.57
C ILE A 262 11.67 -1.82 3.41
N THR A 263 11.34 -0.65 2.87
CA THR A 263 10.60 -0.49 1.63
C THR A 263 11.51 0.14 0.58
N LEU A 264 11.55 -0.40 -0.63
CA LEU A 264 12.26 0.21 -1.75
C LEU A 264 11.31 1.06 -2.61
N SER A 265 11.78 2.23 -3.02
CA SER A 265 11.13 3.15 -3.96
C SER A 265 12.17 3.68 -4.95
N ILE A 266 12.65 2.80 -5.84
CA ILE A 266 13.80 3.07 -6.74
C ILE A 266 13.43 3.00 -8.24
N GLY A 267 12.14 3.15 -8.54
CA GLY A 267 11.58 3.15 -9.89
C GLY A 267 11.50 1.78 -10.57
N GLU A 268 11.45 1.79 -11.91
CA GLU A 268 11.30 0.58 -12.72
C GLU A 268 12.64 -0.18 -12.84
N ARG A 269 12.64 -1.44 -12.42
CA ARG A 269 13.77 -2.38 -12.51
C ARG A 269 13.36 -3.67 -13.21
N THR A 270 14.33 -4.48 -13.60
CA THR A 270 14.08 -5.80 -14.19
C THR A 270 13.46 -6.74 -13.16
N ARG A 271 12.82 -7.81 -13.64
CA ARG A 271 12.20 -8.81 -12.77
C ARG A 271 13.26 -9.55 -11.93
N GLU A 272 14.43 -9.75 -12.52
CA GLU A 272 15.59 -10.40 -11.92
C GLU A 272 16.13 -9.53 -10.77
N GLU A 273 16.26 -8.21 -10.98
CA GLU A 273 16.64 -7.26 -9.93
C GLU A 273 15.63 -7.25 -8.76
N TYR A 274 14.33 -7.34 -9.02
CA TYR A 274 13.33 -7.43 -7.94
C TYR A 274 13.33 -8.77 -7.19
N ARG A 275 13.91 -9.83 -7.78
CA ARG A 275 13.94 -11.18 -7.19
C ARG A 275 15.19 -11.45 -6.36
N ALA A 276 16.29 -10.79 -6.67
CA ALA A 276 17.54 -10.86 -5.92
C ALA A 276 17.30 -10.50 -4.45
#